data_AF-A0A967W4M3-F1
#
_entry.id   AF-A0A967W4M3-F1
#
_cell.length_a   1.000
_cell.length_b   1.000
_cell.length_c   1.000
_cell.angle_alpha   90.00
_cell.angle_beta   90.00
_cell.angle_gamma   90.00
#
_symmetry.space_group_name_H-M   'P 1'
#
loop_
_entity.id
_entity.type
_entity.pdbx_description
1 polymer ?
#
loop_
_entity_poly.entity_id
_entity_poly.type
_entity_poly.pdbx_seq_one_letter_code
_entity_poly.pdbx_strand_id
1 'polypeptide(L)' 'TGAGTGLAVAGRAHKLRVICEGIERNQPDPADPLDVLAKLGGFEIAGL' A
#
# COMPACT_ATOMS: atom_id res chain seq x y z
N THR A 1 -0.86 -9.48 2.27
CA THR A 1 -0.39 -8.51 3.28
C THR A 1 0.35 -9.23 4.41
N GLY A 2 1.51 -8.71 4.86
CA GLY A 2 2.35 -9.33 5.90
C GLY A 2 2.42 -8.55 7.22
N ALA A 3 3.08 -9.14 8.24
CA ALA A 3 3.21 -8.55 9.59
C ALA A 3 4.04 -7.26 9.64
N GLY A 4 4.99 -7.06 8.72
CA GLY A 4 6.00 -6.01 8.88
C GLY A 4 6.80 -6.21 10.17
N THR A 5 6.86 -5.18 11.01
CA THR A 5 7.58 -5.16 12.30
C THR A 5 6.89 -5.94 13.43
N GLY A 6 6.21 -7.06 13.11
CA GLY A 6 5.57 -7.94 14.10
C GLY A 6 4.10 -7.64 14.39
N LEU A 7 3.36 -7.04 13.46
CA LEU A 7 1.92 -6.77 13.64
C LEU A 7 1.14 -8.05 13.94
N ALA A 8 0.40 -8.03 15.05
CA ALA A 8 -0.47 -9.12 15.48
C ALA A 8 -1.54 -9.44 14.43
N VAL A 9 -2.01 -10.70 14.43
CA VAL A 9 -3.01 -11.19 13.46
C VAL A 9 -4.27 -10.32 13.45
N ALA A 10 -4.75 -9.88 14.62
CA ALA A 10 -5.90 -8.98 14.74
C ALA A 10 -5.67 -7.63 14.02
N GLY A 11 -4.45 -7.08 14.05
CA GLY A 11 -4.10 -5.84 13.36
C GLY A 11 -4.00 -5.99 11.84
N ARG A 12 -3.84 -7.21 11.32
CA ARG A 12 -3.74 -7.45 9.88
C ARG A 12 -5.05 -7.21 9.14
N ALA A 13 -6.19 -7.47 9.78
CA ALA A 13 -7.50 -7.20 9.20
C ALA A 13 -7.70 -5.69 8.94
N HIS A 14 -7.30 -4.86 9.91
CA HIS A 14 -7.31 -3.41 9.75
C HIS A 14 -6.34 -2.96 8.64
N LYS A 15 -5.12 -3.52 8.61
CA LYS A 15 -4.14 -3.23 7.55
C LYS A 15 -4.68 -3.57 6.15
N LEU A 16 -5.35 -4.71 6.01
CA LEU A 16 -6.01 -5.09 4.75
C LEU A 16 -7.05 -4.04 4.33
N ARG A 17 -7.93 -3.64 5.26
CA ARG A 17 -8.95 -2.63 4.99
C ARG A 17 -8.34 -1.31 4.50
N VAL A 18 -7.33 -0.80 5.20
CA VAL A 18 -6.66 0.46 4.82
C VAL A 18 -5.98 0.36 3.46
N ILE A 19 -5.36 -0.78 3.12
CA ILE A 19 -4.74 -0.98 1.81
C ILE A 19 -5.81 -0.99 0.71
N CYS A 20 -6.92 -1.70 0.90
CA CYS A 20 -8.01 -1.73 -0.07
C CYS A 20 -8.60 -0.32 -0.28
N GLU A 21 -8.89 0.41 0.81
CA GLU A 21 -9.39 1.78 0.75
C GLU A 21 -8.42 2.72 0.03
N GLY A 22 -7.11 2.56 0.26
CA GLY A 22 -6.07 3.32 -0.42
C GLY A 22 -6.04 3.07 -1.93
N ILE A 23 -6.19 1.82 -2.36
CA ILE A 23 -6.26 1.46 -3.79
C ILE A 23 -7.53 2.04 -4.43
N GLU A 24 -8.68 1.84 -3.80
CA GLU A 24 -9.98 2.32 -4.30
C GLU A 24 -10.02 3.84 -4.45
N ARG A 25 -9.45 4.56 -3.46
CA ARG A 25 -9.42 6.02 -3.46
C ARG A 25 -8.52 6.58 -4.54
N ASN A 26 -7.35 5.99 -4.75
CA ASN A 26 -6.32 6.59 -5.60
C ASN A 26 -6.37 6.08 -7.04
N GLN A 27 -7.04 4.95 -7.29
CA GLN A 27 -7.20 4.33 -8.62
C GLN A 27 -5.90 4.38 -9.44
N PRO A 28 -4.83 3.71 -8.98
CA PRO A 28 -3.59 3.65 -9.74
C PRO A 28 -3.76 2.79 -11.00
N ASP A 29 -3.08 3.16 -12.07
CA ASP A 29 -2.98 2.36 -13.28
C ASP A 29 -1.91 1.27 -13.09
N PRO A 30 -2.28 -0.03 -13.04
CA PRO A 30 -1.31 -1.10 -12.88
C PRO A 30 -0.34 -1.25 -14.06
N ALA A 31 -0.63 -0.65 -15.22
CA ALA A 31 0.26 -0.62 -16.38
C ALA A 31 1.28 0.53 -16.33
N ASP A 32 1.13 1.49 -15.42
CA ASP A 32 2.04 2.62 -15.20
C ASP A 32 2.68 2.52 -13.80
N PRO A 33 3.90 1.95 -13.69
CA PRO A 33 4.59 1.83 -12.41
C PRO A 33 4.89 3.15 -11.71
N LEU A 34 5.05 4.25 -12.46
CA LEU A 34 5.28 5.57 -11.86
C LEU A 34 3.99 6.13 -11.26
N ASP A 35 2.85 5.92 -11.92
CA ASP A 35 1.54 6.26 -11.36
C ASP A 35 1.25 5.48 -10.07
N VAL A 36 1.55 4.18 -10.06
CA VAL A 36 1.43 3.33 -8.85
C VAL A 36 2.32 3.86 -7.73
N LEU A 37 3.59 4.15 -8.01
CA LEU A 37 4.54 4.64 -7.02
C LEU A 37 4.12 6.02 -6.48
N ALA A 38 3.65 6.91 -7.34
CA ALA A 38 3.20 8.25 -6.96
C ALA A 38 1.94 8.21 -6.09
N LYS A 39 1.01 7.29 -6.35
CA LYS A 39 -0.29 7.20 -5.66
C LYS A 39 -0.28 6.35 -4.41
N LEU A 40 0.47 5.24 -4.40
CA LEU A 40 0.46 4.24 -3.33
C LEU A 40 1.82 4.00 -2.66
N GLY A 41 2.89 4.55 -3.22
CA GLY A 41 4.24 4.40 -2.69
C GLY A 41 4.56 5.42 -1.58
N GLY A 42 5.85 5.65 -1.41
CA GLY A 42 6.38 6.67 -0.50
C GLY A 42 7.80 7.04 -0.91
N PHE A 43 8.31 8.17 -0.41
CA PHE A 43 9.63 8.70 -0.80
C PHE A 43 10.77 7.74 -0.51
N GLU A 44 10.65 6.92 0.55
CA GLU A 44 11.63 5.89 0.85
C GLU A 44 11.73 4.85 -0.26
N ILE A 45 10.60 4.37 -0.80
CA ILE A 45 10.57 3.38 -1.88
C ILE A 45 11.00 4.02 -3.20
N ALA A 46 10.62 5.28 -3.43
CA ALA A 46 10.97 6.01 -4.65
C ALA A 46 12.47 6.34 -4.76
N GLY A 47 13.19 6.34 -3.63
CA GLY A 47 14.63 6.63 -3.58
C GLY A 47 15.55 5.39 -3.58
N LEU A 48 14.98 4.18 -3.68
CA LEU A 48 15.72 2.92 -3.81
C LEU A 48 16.01 2.59 -5.28
#